data_AF-A0A850NAX7-F1
#
_entry.id   AF-A0A850NAX7-F1
#
_cell.length_a   1.000
_cell.length_b   1.000
_cell.length_c   1.000
_cell.angle_alpha   90.00
_cell.angle_beta   90.00
_cell.angle_gamma   90.00
#
_symmetry.space_group_name_H-M   'P 1'
#
loop_
_entity.id
_entity.type
_entity.pdbx_description
1 polymer ?
#
loop_
_entity_poly.entity_id
_entity_poly.type
_entity_poly.pdbx_seq_one_letter_code
_entity_poly.pdbx_strand_id
1 'polypeptide(L)'
;MKIESLISKNILNVPFEYKVLDSRGNSGSITYLITGAKQEFYTKPLKHILVKTDEEGIIKQLLTDFQGIVDEEFYWFLVLEFGEADLMLKHEIETQRKAIQVNGTTSTETKSTLKKCGIGDDPLFIIWDNPELKMMLSIIRESNKTELTIGEIPFTKNTIK
;
A
#
# COMPACT_ATOMS: atom_id res chain seq x y z
N MET A 1 3.70 -9.30 -17.80
CA MET A 1 4.13 -9.96 -16.54
C MET A 1 3.43 -9.23 -15.42
N LYS A 2 2.78 -9.93 -14.48
CA LYS A 2 2.12 -9.26 -13.36
C LYS A 2 3.16 -8.83 -12.31
N ILE A 3 3.01 -7.64 -11.73
CA ILE A 3 4.05 -7.03 -10.87
C ILE A 3 4.24 -7.79 -9.55
N GLU A 4 3.17 -8.35 -8.99
CA GLU A 4 3.17 -9.20 -7.80
C GLU A 4 4.03 -10.47 -8.00
N SER A 5 4.19 -10.93 -9.24
CA SER A 5 5.04 -12.08 -9.55
C SER A 5 6.54 -11.80 -9.39
N LEU A 6 6.93 -10.56 -9.10
CA LEU A 6 8.31 -10.19 -8.81
C LEU A 6 8.73 -10.53 -7.37
N ILE A 7 7.77 -10.71 -6.46
CA ILE A 7 8.06 -11.11 -5.07
C ILE A 7 8.86 -12.42 -5.07
N SER A 8 9.84 -12.50 -4.16
CA SER A 8 10.76 -13.63 -4.00
C SER A 8 11.68 -13.91 -5.21
N LYS A 9 11.63 -13.11 -6.28
CA LYS A 9 12.63 -13.17 -7.34
C LYS A 9 13.87 -12.36 -6.97
N ASN A 10 15.01 -12.75 -7.53
CA ASN A 10 16.21 -11.92 -7.46
C ASN A 10 16.06 -10.70 -8.40
N ILE A 11 16.43 -9.50 -7.92
CA ILE A 11 16.35 -8.24 -8.68
C ILE A 11 17.12 -8.30 -10.01
N LEU A 12 18.21 -9.07 -10.08
CA LEU A 12 19.00 -9.24 -11.31
C LEU A 12 18.25 -10.00 -12.41
N ASN A 13 17.21 -10.75 -12.04
CA ASN A 13 16.37 -11.52 -12.97
C ASN A 13 15.11 -10.73 -13.41
N VAL A 14 14.95 -9.50 -12.94
CA VAL A 14 13.80 -8.66 -13.31
C VAL A 14 14.04 -8.08 -14.71
N PRO A 15 13.13 -8.28 -15.67
CA PRO A 15 13.28 -7.82 -17.05
C PRO A 15 12.96 -6.32 -17.23
N PHE A 16 13.35 -5.49 -16.26
CA PHE A 16 13.13 -4.05 -16.29
C PHE A 16 14.40 -3.30 -15.93
N GLU A 17 14.56 -2.11 -16.50
CA GLU A 17 15.60 -1.20 -16.06
C GLU A 17 15.29 -0.71 -14.64
N TYR A 18 16.33 -0.55 -13.82
CA TYR A 18 16.18 -0.04 -12.47
C TYR A 18 17.37 0.84 -12.07
N LYS A 19 17.11 1.74 -11.11
CA LYS A 19 18.12 2.58 -10.46
C LYS A 19 18.15 2.26 -8.98
N VAL A 20 19.34 2.12 -8.41
CA VAL A 20 19.53 2.02 -6.96
C VAL A 20 19.28 3.39 -6.37
N LEU A 21 18.34 3.50 -5.42
CA LEU A 21 18.03 4.76 -4.73
C LEU A 21 18.80 4.90 -3.41
N ASP A 22 18.91 3.81 -2.66
CA ASP A 22 19.63 3.77 -1.40
C ASP A 22 20.33 2.42 -1.26
N SER A 23 21.66 2.46 -1.15
CA SER A 23 22.53 1.32 -0.91
C SER A 23 23.08 1.29 0.52
N ARG A 24 22.66 2.23 1.39
CA ARG A 24 23.21 2.43 2.73
C ARG A 24 22.13 2.77 3.77
N GLY A 25 21.24 1.81 4.03
CA GLY A 25 20.50 1.73 5.29
C GLY A 25 21.09 0.63 6.17
N ASN A 26 21.27 0.88 7.47
CA ASN A 26 21.81 -0.06 8.49
C ASN A 26 21.04 -1.39 8.66
N SER A 27 20.20 -1.79 7.70
CA SER A 27 19.20 -2.87 7.78
C SER A 27 19.38 -3.99 6.74
N GLY A 28 20.45 -3.99 5.95
CA GLY A 28 20.69 -5.04 4.94
C GLY A 28 19.75 -4.99 3.72
N SER A 29 18.83 -4.02 3.65
CA SER A 29 17.87 -3.87 2.55
C SER A 29 18.31 -2.83 1.54
N ILE A 30 18.22 -3.15 0.23
CA ILE A 30 18.51 -2.21 -0.85
C ILE A 30 17.18 -1.79 -1.51
N THR A 31 17.04 -0.48 -1.79
CA THR A 31 15.88 0.05 -2.50
C THR A 31 16.22 0.41 -3.94
N TYR A 32 15.43 -0.12 -4.87
CA TYR A 32 15.52 0.13 -6.30
C TYR A 32 14.27 0.86 -6.79
N LEU A 33 14.41 1.71 -7.80
CA LEU A 33 13.32 2.28 -8.58
C LEU A 33 13.33 1.65 -9.96
N ILE A 34 12.27 0.94 -10.33
CA ILE A 34 12.07 0.47 -11.70
C ILE A 34 11.77 1.68 -12.58
N THR A 35 12.53 1.81 -13.67
CA THR A 35 12.41 2.89 -14.65
C THR A 35 12.01 2.33 -16.02
N GLY A 36 11.33 3.14 -16.84
CA GLY A 36 11.03 2.79 -18.23
C GLY A 36 9.95 1.72 -18.43
N ALA A 37 9.42 1.13 -17.35
CA ALA A 37 8.36 0.14 -17.43
C ALA A 37 6.97 0.80 -17.39
N LYS A 38 6.19 0.65 -18.47
CA LYS A 38 4.74 0.91 -18.45
C LYS A 38 4.05 -0.31 -17.84
N GLN A 39 3.98 -0.33 -16.51
CA GLN A 39 3.30 -1.39 -15.79
C GLN A 39 1.91 -0.95 -15.37
N GLU A 40 1.03 -1.92 -15.29
CA GLU A 40 -0.32 -1.75 -14.78
C GLU A 40 -0.54 -2.79 -13.70
N PHE A 41 -1.25 -2.38 -12.65
CA PHE A 41 -1.86 -3.31 -11.73
C PHE A 41 -3.29 -3.51 -12.21
N TYR A 42 -3.45 -4.57 -13.00
CA TYR A 42 -4.66 -4.83 -13.78
C TYR A 42 -5.01 -3.68 -14.70
N THR A 43 -6.10 -2.95 -14.46
CA THR A 43 -6.54 -1.81 -15.29
C THR A 43 -6.00 -0.48 -14.80
N LYS A 44 -5.17 -0.46 -13.75
CA LYS A 44 -4.66 0.76 -13.13
C LYS A 44 -3.18 0.98 -13.49
N PRO A 45 -2.85 2.02 -14.27
CA PRO A 45 -1.46 2.36 -14.59
C PRO A 45 -0.68 2.72 -13.33
N LEU A 46 0.49 2.10 -13.17
CA LEU A 46 1.34 2.30 -12.01
C LEU A 46 2.31 3.45 -12.21
N LYS A 47 2.58 4.17 -11.12
CA LYS A 47 3.65 5.17 -11.04
C LYS A 47 4.73 4.71 -10.08
N HIS A 48 5.98 4.99 -10.45
CA HIS A 48 7.17 4.85 -9.60
C HIS A 48 7.19 3.55 -8.77
N ILE A 49 7.53 2.43 -9.41
CA ILE A 49 7.62 1.15 -8.71
C ILE A 49 8.94 1.11 -7.95
N LEU A 50 8.85 1.17 -6.63
CA LEU A 50 9.94 0.92 -5.72
C LEU A 50 9.98 -0.55 -5.36
N VAL A 51 11.19 -1.11 -5.33
CA VAL A 51 11.46 -2.50 -4.98
C VAL A 51 12.43 -2.50 -3.83
N LYS A 52 12.09 -3.22 -2.74
CA LYS A 52 13.04 -3.48 -1.66
C LYS A 52 13.44 -4.94 -1.67
N THR A 53 14.74 -5.16 -1.54
CA THR A 53 15.34 -6.50 -1.45
C THR A 53 15.97 -6.74 -0.09
N ASP A 54 16.26 -8.01 0.21
CA ASP A 54 17.26 -8.37 1.20
C ASP A 54 18.70 -8.24 0.66
N GLU A 55 19.67 -8.65 1.46
CA GLU A 55 21.11 -8.61 1.16
C GLU A 55 21.51 -9.51 -0.02
N GLU A 56 20.73 -10.56 -0.29
CA GLU A 56 20.94 -11.48 -1.42
C GLU A 56 20.30 -10.94 -2.71
N GLY A 57 19.63 -9.78 -2.65
CA GLY A 57 18.93 -9.18 -3.77
C GLY A 57 17.57 -9.82 -4.05
N ILE A 58 17.01 -10.58 -3.10
CA ILE A 58 15.67 -11.18 -3.21
C ILE A 58 14.62 -10.15 -2.85
N ILE A 59 13.66 -9.95 -3.75
CA ILE A 59 12.58 -8.97 -3.60
C ILE A 59 11.64 -9.38 -2.46
N LYS A 60 11.55 -8.53 -1.44
CA LYS A 60 10.65 -8.71 -0.27
C LYS A 60 9.44 -7.81 -0.32
N GLN A 61 9.56 -6.65 -0.95
CA GLN A 61 8.51 -5.64 -0.96
C GLN A 61 8.49 -4.88 -2.29
N LEU A 62 7.28 -4.62 -2.78
CA LEU A 62 7.00 -3.71 -3.87
C LEU A 62 6.13 -2.58 -3.34
N LEU A 63 6.47 -1.35 -3.68
CA LEU A 63 5.71 -0.15 -3.32
C LEU A 63 5.47 0.67 -4.58
N THR A 64 4.23 1.01 -4.84
CA THR A 64 3.84 1.81 -6.00
C THR A 64 2.53 2.53 -5.71
N ASP A 65 2.08 3.39 -6.61
CA ASP A 65 0.76 3.99 -6.54
C ASP A 65 0.11 4.06 -7.91
N PHE A 66 -1.21 4.22 -7.90
CA PHE A 66 -2.01 4.51 -9.08
C PHE A 66 -3.03 5.61 -8.80
N GLN A 67 -3.46 6.28 -9.87
CA GLN A 67 -4.49 7.31 -9.79
C GLN A 67 -5.87 6.67 -9.60
N GLY A 68 -6.65 7.22 -8.69
CA GLY A 68 -8.01 6.79 -8.37
C GLY A 68 -8.11 6.13 -7.01
N ILE A 69 -9.34 6.05 -6.51
CA ILE A 69 -9.73 5.24 -5.35
C ILE A 69 -10.17 3.84 -5.80
N VAL A 70 -10.13 2.89 -4.88
CA VAL A 70 -10.68 1.54 -5.09
C VAL A 70 -12.21 1.64 -4.98
N ASP A 71 -12.88 1.52 -6.12
CA ASP A 71 -14.34 1.39 -6.16
C ASP A 71 -14.77 -0.08 -6.00
N GLU A 72 -16.08 -0.30 -5.86
CA GLU A 72 -16.64 -1.62 -5.64
C GLU A 72 -16.38 -2.57 -6.83
N GLU A 73 -16.44 -2.06 -8.07
CA GLU A 73 -16.17 -2.86 -9.27
C GLU A 73 -14.72 -3.37 -9.29
N PHE A 74 -13.75 -2.48 -9.05
CA PHE A 74 -12.34 -2.84 -8.99
C PHE A 74 -12.06 -3.75 -7.80
N TYR A 75 -12.71 -3.53 -6.66
CA TYR A 75 -12.60 -4.42 -5.52
C TYR A 75 -13.08 -5.85 -5.85
N TRP A 76 -14.26 -6.01 -6.43
CA TRP A 76 -14.77 -7.33 -6.80
C TRP A 76 -13.90 -8.02 -7.84
N PHE A 77 -13.32 -7.26 -8.77
CA PHE A 77 -12.32 -7.79 -9.68
C PHE A 77 -11.10 -8.37 -8.92
N LEU A 78 -10.58 -7.68 -7.91
CA LEU A 78 -9.49 -8.19 -7.07
C LEU A 78 -9.92 -9.41 -6.25
N VAL A 79 -11.17 -9.48 -5.80
CA VAL A 79 -11.71 -10.65 -5.10
C VAL A 79 -11.71 -11.89 -5.99
N LEU A 80 -11.99 -11.75 -7.29
CA LEU A 80 -11.92 -12.87 -8.23
C LEU A 80 -10.50 -13.40 -8.41
N GLU A 81 -9.50 -12.52 -8.35
CA GLU A 81 -8.09 -12.91 -8.55
C GLU A 81 -7.40 -13.40 -7.27
N PHE A 82 -7.76 -12.85 -6.10
CA PHE A 82 -7.03 -13.08 -4.84
C PHE A 82 -7.90 -13.59 -3.68
N GLY A 83 -9.20 -13.78 -3.90
CA GLY A 83 -10.16 -14.05 -2.83
C GLY A 83 -10.55 -12.80 -2.05
N GLU A 84 -11.45 -12.97 -1.08
CA GLU A 84 -11.91 -11.86 -0.23
C GLU A 84 -10.76 -11.22 0.55
N ALA A 85 -10.83 -9.90 0.71
CA ALA A 85 -9.87 -9.20 1.55
C ALA A 85 -9.99 -9.67 3.00
N ASP A 86 -8.83 -9.88 3.59
CA ASP A 86 -8.66 -10.35 4.95
C ASP A 86 -9.09 -9.32 6.00
N LEU A 87 -8.96 -8.04 5.65
CA LEU A 87 -9.26 -6.91 6.53
C LEU A 87 -9.48 -5.63 5.72
N MET A 88 -10.51 -4.87 6.07
CA MET A 88 -10.70 -3.49 5.63
C MET A 88 -10.89 -2.57 6.82
N LEU A 89 -10.28 -1.39 6.76
CA LEU A 89 -10.25 -0.45 7.88
C LEU A 89 -10.64 0.95 7.45
N LYS A 90 -11.40 1.64 8.30
CA LYS A 90 -11.68 3.07 8.18
C LYS A 90 -11.38 3.81 9.49
N HIS A 91 -11.26 5.12 9.41
CA HIS A 91 -11.19 5.95 10.61
C HIS A 91 -12.57 5.98 11.28
N GLU A 92 -12.59 5.71 12.57
CA GLU A 92 -13.69 6.06 13.46
C GLU A 92 -13.21 7.20 14.36
N ILE A 93 -13.88 8.36 14.30
CA ILE A 93 -13.53 9.51 15.12
C ILE A 93 -14.09 9.27 16.52
N GLU A 94 -13.21 9.08 17.50
CA GLU A 94 -13.61 8.88 18.91
C GLU A 94 -13.89 10.22 19.60
N THR A 95 -13.07 11.24 19.32
CA THR A 95 -13.19 12.55 19.94
C THR A 95 -12.63 13.61 19.01
N GLN A 96 -13.40 14.68 18.79
CA GLN A 96 -12.93 15.88 18.12
C GLN A 96 -13.05 17.04 19.09
N ARG A 97 -11.91 17.50 19.62
CA ARG A 97 -11.86 18.71 20.45
C ARG A 97 -11.48 19.88 19.55
N LYS A 98 -12.45 20.75 19.28
CA LYS A 98 -12.17 22.07 18.73
C LYS A 98 -11.54 22.92 19.83
N ALA A 99 -10.27 23.32 19.68
CA ALA A 99 -9.66 24.23 20.62
C ALA A 99 -10.12 25.66 20.37
N ILE A 100 -10.35 26.37 21.47
CA ILE A 100 -10.69 27.80 21.52
C ILE A 100 -9.54 28.63 20.94
N GLN A 101 -9.86 29.66 20.17
CA GLN A 101 -8.90 30.60 19.58
C GLN A 101 -7.97 31.20 20.63
N VAL A 102 -6.66 31.04 20.45
CA VAL A 102 -5.66 31.90 21.09
C VAL A 102 -4.78 32.45 19.98
N ASN A 103 -4.80 33.78 19.80
CA ASN A 103 -4.01 34.50 18.79
C ASN A 103 -4.24 34.10 17.33
N GLY A 104 -5.49 33.88 16.91
CA GLY A 104 -5.86 33.69 15.50
C GLY A 104 -5.59 32.30 14.91
N THR A 105 -4.87 31.43 15.63
CA THR A 105 -4.66 30.04 15.23
C THR A 105 -5.75 29.15 15.81
N THR A 106 -6.44 28.42 14.94
CA THR A 106 -7.40 27.38 15.35
C THR A 106 -6.71 26.03 15.27
N SER A 107 -6.62 25.32 16.40
CA SER A 107 -6.15 23.93 16.44
C SER A 107 -7.33 23.00 16.64
N THR A 108 -7.38 21.91 15.89
CA THR A 108 -8.36 20.83 16.09
C THR A 108 -7.61 19.57 16.44
N GLU A 109 -7.83 19.07 17.65
CA GLU A 109 -7.32 17.78 18.07
C GLU A 109 -8.38 16.72 17.72
N THR A 110 -7.98 15.75 16.89
CA THR A 110 -8.84 14.62 16.52
C THR A 110 -8.17 13.35 17.00
N LYS A 111 -8.85 12.63 17.89
CA LYS A 111 -8.49 11.26 18.24
C LYS A 111 -9.37 10.33 17.40
N SER A 112 -8.73 9.46 16.64
CA SER A 112 -9.40 8.44 15.84
C SER A 112 -8.78 7.07 16.07
N THR A 113 -9.58 6.04 15.85
CA THR A 113 -9.13 4.65 15.81
C THR A 113 -9.42 4.06 14.44
N LEU A 114 -8.76 2.95 14.13
CA LEU A 114 -9.06 2.15 12.95
C LEU A 114 -10.10 1.10 13.33
N LYS A 115 -11.21 1.08 12.61
CA LYS A 115 -12.27 0.10 12.80
C LYS A 115 -12.48 -0.72 11.53
N LYS A 116 -12.81 -1.99 11.71
CA LYS A 116 -13.22 -2.87 10.61
C LYS A 116 -14.43 -2.31 9.88
N CYS A 117 -14.45 -2.41 8.56
CA CYS A 117 -15.53 -1.93 7.71
C CYS A 117 -15.69 -2.79 6.45
N GLY A 118 -16.66 -2.47 5.58
CA GLY A 118 -16.79 -3.07 4.25
C GLY A 118 -16.36 -2.12 3.12
N ILE A 119 -16.42 -2.58 1.87
CA ILE A 119 -16.05 -1.75 0.71
C ILE A 119 -16.97 -0.52 0.53
N GLY A 120 -18.25 -0.63 0.89
CA GLY A 120 -19.22 0.47 0.86
C GLY A 120 -19.08 1.49 1.99
N ASP A 121 -18.16 1.27 2.93
CA ASP A 121 -17.95 2.12 4.12
C ASP A 121 -16.79 3.12 3.96
N ASP A 122 -16.33 3.34 2.72
CA ASP A 122 -15.15 4.16 2.41
C ASP A 122 -13.87 3.73 3.17
N PRO A 123 -13.35 2.52 2.89
CA PRO A 123 -12.13 2.05 3.55
C PRO A 123 -10.94 2.96 3.23
N LEU A 124 -10.02 3.02 4.19
CA LEU A 124 -8.66 3.59 4.08
C LEU A 124 -7.64 2.52 3.74
N PHE A 125 -7.83 1.32 4.27
CA PHE A 125 -6.93 0.18 4.04
C PHE A 125 -7.75 -1.03 3.61
N ILE A 126 -7.27 -1.74 2.58
CA ILE A 126 -7.77 -3.05 2.17
C ILE A 126 -6.56 -3.98 2.14
N ILE A 127 -6.61 -5.06 2.91
CA ILE A 127 -5.46 -5.93 3.16
C ILE A 127 -5.82 -7.37 2.80
N TRP A 128 -4.91 -8.02 2.06
CA TRP A 128 -4.79 -9.46 1.91
C TRP A 128 -3.51 -9.89 2.63
N ASP A 129 -3.62 -10.77 3.62
CA ASP A 129 -2.53 -11.29 4.44
C ASP A 129 -2.67 -12.81 4.51
N ASN A 130 -2.47 -13.45 3.36
CA ASN A 130 -2.48 -14.89 3.23
C ASN A 130 -1.11 -15.41 2.73
N PRO A 131 -0.84 -16.73 2.85
CA PRO A 131 0.46 -17.29 2.49
C PRO A 131 0.83 -17.15 1.00
N GLU A 132 -0.17 -17.02 0.12
CA GLU A 132 0.04 -16.94 -1.33
C GLU A 132 0.29 -15.50 -1.79
N LEU A 133 -0.32 -14.53 -1.10
CA LEU A 133 -0.18 -13.11 -1.37
C LEU A 133 -0.37 -12.28 -0.10
N LYS A 134 0.63 -11.42 0.15
CA LYS A 134 0.52 -10.30 1.08
C LYS A 134 0.44 -9.01 0.31
N MET A 135 -0.66 -8.29 0.45
CA MET A 135 -0.94 -7.08 -0.30
C MET A 135 -1.75 -6.11 0.55
N MET A 136 -1.44 -4.81 0.43
CA MET A 136 -2.18 -3.74 1.08
C MET A 136 -2.42 -2.61 0.09
N LEU A 137 -3.68 -2.17 0.00
CA LEU A 137 -4.08 -0.95 -0.66
C LEU A 137 -4.35 0.13 0.40
N SER A 138 -3.63 1.25 0.31
CA SER A 138 -3.87 2.45 1.13
C SER A 138 -4.53 3.52 0.27
N ILE A 139 -5.75 3.91 0.63
CA ILE A 139 -6.58 4.82 -0.15
C ILE A 139 -6.42 6.24 0.42
N ILE A 140 -5.86 7.15 -0.38
CA ILE A 140 -5.59 8.55 -0.02
C ILE A 140 -6.52 9.46 -0.83
N ARG A 141 -7.72 9.69 -0.29
CA ARG A 141 -8.83 10.36 -0.98
C ARG A 141 -8.53 11.81 -1.31
N GLU A 142 -7.79 12.52 -0.46
CA GLU A 142 -7.40 13.93 -0.63
C GLU A 142 -6.55 14.13 -1.89
N SER A 143 -5.80 13.11 -2.29
CA SER A 143 -4.98 13.11 -3.50
C SER A 143 -5.56 12.27 -4.65
N ASN A 144 -6.76 11.70 -4.45
CA ASN A 144 -7.39 10.74 -5.35
C ASN A 144 -6.41 9.65 -5.81
N LYS A 145 -5.69 9.04 -4.85
CA LYS A 145 -4.59 8.10 -5.11
C LYS A 145 -4.77 6.85 -4.25
N THR A 146 -4.34 5.71 -4.78
CA THR A 146 -4.19 4.49 -4.00
C THR A 146 -2.74 4.04 -4.04
N GLU A 147 -2.16 3.81 -2.87
CA GLU A 147 -0.83 3.21 -2.74
C GLU A 147 -0.98 1.69 -2.60
N LEU A 148 -0.14 0.96 -3.32
CA LEU A 148 -0.10 -0.49 -3.35
C LEU A 148 1.22 -0.96 -2.74
N THR A 149 1.11 -1.76 -1.68
CA THR A 149 2.22 -2.52 -1.10
C THR A 149 2.01 -4.00 -1.36
N ILE A 150 3.03 -4.70 -1.85
CA ILE A 150 3.00 -6.17 -2.02
C ILE A 150 4.22 -6.76 -1.32
N GLY A 151 4.05 -7.90 -0.66
CA GLY A 151 5.07 -8.60 0.11
C GLY A 151 5.00 -8.22 1.59
N GLU A 152 6.10 -7.78 2.18
CA GLU A 152 6.08 -7.32 3.58
C GLU A 152 5.18 -6.11 3.75
N ILE A 153 4.11 -6.22 4.55
CA ILE A 153 3.14 -5.15 4.81
C ILE A 153 3.29 -4.63 6.25
N PRO A 154 3.11 -3.31 6.49
CA PRO A 154 3.33 -2.70 7.80
C PRO A 154 2.22 -3.02 8.83
N PHE A 155 1.07 -3.53 8.38
CA PHE A 155 -0.06 -3.91 9.22
C PHE A 155 -0.41 -5.37 8.95
N THR A 156 -0.58 -6.17 10.00
CA THR A 156 -1.08 -7.54 9.90
C THR A 156 -2.37 -7.67 10.71
N LYS A 157 -3.17 -8.73 10.48
CA LYS A 157 -4.37 -8.98 11.29
C LYS A 157 -4.09 -8.98 12.79
N ASN A 158 -2.89 -9.37 13.21
CA ASN A 158 -2.46 -9.45 14.60
C ASN A 158 -2.16 -8.08 15.23
N THR A 159 -2.09 -7.01 14.45
CA THR A 159 -1.76 -5.67 14.91
C THR A 159 -2.98 -4.93 15.49
N ILE A 160 -4.20 -5.41 15.21
CA ILE A 160 -5.45 -4.73 15.60
C ILE A 160 -6.15 -5.54 16.68
N LYS A 161 -6.20 -4.98 17.89
CA LYS A 161 -6.89 -5.54 19.06
C LYS A 161 -8.37 -5.14 19.07
#